data_AF-A0A4D4LIU1-F1
#
_entry.id   AF-A0A4D4LIU1-F1
#
_cell.length_a   1.000
_cell.length_b   1.000
_cell.length_c   1.000
_cell.angle_alpha   90.00
_cell.angle_beta   90.00
_cell.angle_gamma   90.00
#
_symmetry.space_group_name_H-M   'P 1'
#
loop_
_entity.id
_entity.type
_entity.pdbx_description
1 polymer ?
#
loop_
_entity_poly.entity_id
_entity_poly.type
_entity_poly.pdbx_seq_one_letter_code
_entity_poly.pdbx_strand_id
1 'polypeptide(L)' 'MLTESLAPQVQKAAQDAGLLVNAVAPDVVRLAPPLVISDGEVDTFLRELPTVLDAAHEGDGERRAGD' A
#
# COMPACT_ATOMS: atom_id res chain seq x y z
N MET A 1 8.70 -6.57 0.51
CA MET A 1 9.27 -6.32 -0.84
C MET A 1 8.16 -6.60 -1.82
N LEU A 2 7.90 -5.66 -2.72
CA LEU A 2 6.91 -5.78 -3.79
C LEU A 2 7.56 -6.49 -4.99
N THR A 3 6.74 -7.06 -5.88
CA THR A 3 7.21 -7.72 -7.10
C THR A 3 7.59 -6.74 -8.21
N GLU A 4 7.18 -5.48 -8.08
CA GLU A 4 7.40 -4.40 -9.03
C GLU A 4 7.68 -3.09 -8.28
N SER A 5 8.22 -2.10 -8.99
CA SER A 5 8.54 -0.77 -8.44
C SER A 5 7.31 0.13 -8.25
N LEU A 6 6.34 -0.36 -7.47
CA LEU A 6 5.04 0.26 -7.23
C LEU A 6 4.90 0.88 -5.82
N ALA A 7 5.97 0.96 -5.03
CA ALA A 7 5.87 1.43 -3.64
C ALA A 7 5.27 2.84 -3.50
N PRO A 8 5.56 3.83 -4.37
CA PRO A 8 4.89 5.13 -4.31
C PRO A 8 3.37 5.05 -4.56
N GLN A 9 2.95 4.19 -5.48
CA GLN A 9 1.54 3.94 -5.81
C GLN A 9 0.84 3.27 -4.63
N VAL A 10 1.47 2.26 -4.02
CA VAL A 10 0.96 1.59 -2.81
C VAL A 10 0.83 2.58 -1.65
N GLN A 11 1.81 3.45 -1.43
CA GLN A 11 1.72 4.47 -0.38
C GLN A 11 0.54 5.42 -0.62
N LYS A 12 0.30 5.86 -1.85
CA LYS A 12 -0.83 6.72 -2.18
C LYS A 12 -2.16 6.01 -1.98
N ALA A 13 -2.32 4.80 -2.52
CA ALA A 13 -3.55 4.01 -2.37
C ALA A 13 -3.84 3.67 -0.90
N ALA A 14 -2.79 3.37 -0.12
CA ALA A 14 -2.91 3.17 1.33
C ALA A 14 -3.45 4.44 2.01
N GLN A 15 -2.90 5.61 1.68
CA GLN A 15 -3.36 6.89 2.23
C GLN A 15 -4.83 7.17 1.89
N ASP A 16 -5.25 6.88 0.65
CA ASP A 16 -6.63 7.02 0.20
C ASP A 16 -7.58 6.05 0.96
N ALA A 17 -7.08 4.88 1.36
CA ALA A 17 -7.77 3.90 2.20
C ALA A 17 -7.64 4.17 3.72
N GLY A 18 -7.02 5.28 4.13
CA GLY A 18 -6.85 5.67 5.54
C GLY A 18 -5.69 4.97 6.28
N LEU A 19 -4.80 4.29 5.55
CA LEU A 19 -3.61 3.63 6.07
C LEU A 19 -2.35 4.49 5.84
N LEU A 20 -1.59 4.74 6.90
CA LEU A 20 -0.32 5.48 6.79
C LEU A 20 0.86 4.51 6.70
N VAL A 21 1.52 4.49 5.55
CA VAL A 21 2.71 3.68 5.27
C VAL A 21 3.77 4.52 4.56
N ASN A 22 5.03 4.07 4.62
CA ASN A 22 6.15 4.76 3.97
C ASN A 22 6.79 3.87 2.90
N ALA A 23 6.84 4.35 1.66
CA ALA A 23 7.70 3.84 0.61
C ALA A 23 9.14 4.29 0.86
N VAL A 24 10.03 3.35 1.15
CA VAL A 24 11.43 3.63 1.52
C VAL A 24 12.41 3.35 0.38
N ALA A 25 11.95 2.64 -0.64
CA ALA A 25 12.61 2.35 -1.90
C ALA A 25 11.54 2.03 -2.96
N PRO A 26 11.88 1.97 -4.27
CA PRO A 26 10.90 1.82 -5.36
C PRO A 26 9.93 0.63 -5.21
N ASP A 27 10.38 -0.46 -4.59
CA ASP A 27 9.66 -1.71 -4.39
C ASP A 27 9.46 -2.06 -2.89
N VAL A 28 9.70 -1.11 -1.98
CA VAL A 28 9.71 -1.38 -0.53
C VAL A 28 8.78 -0.45 0.24
N VAL A 29 7.79 -1.03 0.91
CA VAL A 29 6.88 -0.35 1.85
C VAL A 29 7.18 -0.82 3.27
N ARG A 30 7.36 0.12 4.20
CA ARG A 30 7.59 -0.15 5.62
C ARG A 30 6.27 -0.22 6.38
N LEU A 31 6.01 -1.37 7.00
CA LEU A 31 4.91 -1.59 7.93
C LEU A 31 5.48 -1.60 9.35
N ALA A 32 5.23 -0.53 10.11
CA ALA A 32 5.72 -0.37 11.47
C ALA A 32 4.61 0.25 12.34
N PRO A 33 3.54 -0.51 12.64
CA PRO A 33 2.48 -0.02 13.51
C PRO A 33 3.00 0.22 14.95
N PRO A 34 2.30 1.03 15.76
CA PRO A 34 2.62 1.19 17.18
C PRO A 34 2.56 -0.15 17.94
N LEU A 35 3.36 -0.29 19.01
CA LEU A 35 3.37 -1.50 19.85
C LEU A 35 2.08 -1.71 20.68
N VAL A 36 1.18 -0.74 20.65
CA VAL A 36 -0.10 -0.74 21.35
C VAL A 36 -1.29 -1.02 20.42
N ILE A 37 -1.03 -1.40 19.16
CA ILE A 37 -2.07 -1.74 18.19
C ILE A 37 -2.91 -2.92 18.71
N SER A 38 -4.21 -2.84 18.51
CA SER A 38 -5.16 -3.89 18.87
C SER A 38 -5.32 -4.95 17.77
N ASP A 39 -5.78 -6.14 18.15
CA ASP A 39 -6.07 -7.21 17.19
C ASP A 39 -7.09 -6.77 16.12
N GLY A 40 -8.09 -5.96 16.49
CA GLY A 40 -9.08 -5.44 15.54
C GLY A 40 -8.52 -4.45 14.53
N GLU A 41 -7.52 -3.64 14.92
CA GLU A 41 -6.81 -2.75 13.99
C GLU A 41 -5.92 -3.56 13.03
N VAL A 42 -5.29 -4.64 13.52
CA VAL A 42 -4.52 -5.57 12.68
C VAL A 42 -5.45 -6.25 11.67
N ASP A 43 -6.60 -6.77 12.12
CA ASP A 43 -7.59 -7.40 11.24
C ASP A 43 -8.11 -6.44 10.17
N THR A 44 -8.34 -5.18 10.55
CA THR A 44 -8.72 -4.12 9.59
C THR A 44 -7.63 -3.92 8.56
N PHE A 45 -6.38 -3.75 9.00
CA PHE A 45 -5.24 -3.59 8.09
C PHE A 45 -5.09 -4.79 7.13
N LEU A 46 -5.21 -6.01 7.63
CA LEU A 46 -5.11 -7.23 6.82
C LEU A 46 -6.24 -7.37 5.79
N ARG A 47 -7.43 -6.83 6.09
CA ARG A 47 -8.57 -6.79 5.17
C ARG A 47 -8.41 -5.75 4.07
N GLU A 48 -7.89 -4.58 4.39
CA GLU A 48 -7.78 -3.46 3.45
C GLU A 48 -6.53 -3.54 2.57
N LEU A 49 -5.44 -4.17 3.05
CA LEU A 49 -4.18 -4.24 2.33
C LEU A 49 -4.29 -4.84 0.90
N PRO A 50 -5.02 -5.94 0.65
CA PRO A 50 -5.19 -6.47 -0.71
C PRO A 50 -5.80 -5.43 -1.67
N THR A 51 -6.88 -4.75 -1.26
CA THR A 51 -7.55 -3.71 -2.05
C THR A 51 -6.59 -2.57 -2.40
N VAL A 52 -5.73 -2.18 -1.45
CA VAL A 52 -4.69 -1.15 -1.68
C VAL A 52 -3.67 -1.60 -2.73
N LEU A 53 -3.25 -2.87 -2.69
CA LEU A 53 -2.28 -3.42 -3.64
C LEU A 53 -2.89 -3.54 -5.05
N ASP A 54 -4.15 -3.98 -5.15
CA ASP A 54 -4.88 -4.07 -6.41
C ASP A 54 -5.03 -2.68 -7.05
N ALA A 55 -5.48 -1.68 -6.28
CA ALA A 55 -5.62 -0.30 -6.75
C ALA A 55 -4.28 0.31 -7.20
N ALA A 56 -3.18 -0.02 -6.52
CA ALA A 56 -1.85 0.44 -6.92
C ALA A 56 -1.39 -0.16 -8.26
N HIS A 57 -1.76 -1.41 -8.55
CA HIS A 57 -1.45 -2.09 -9.79
C HIS A 57 -2.30 -1.56 -10.96
N GLU A 58 -3.61 -1.35 -10.75
CA GLU A 58 -4.50 -0.75 -11.75
C GLU A 58 -4.09 0.68 -12.11
N GLY A 59 -3.72 1.48 -11.11
CA GLY A 59 -3.25 2.85 -11.30
C GLY A 59 -1.86 2.97 -11.96
N ASP A 60 -1.11 1.88 -12.08
CA ASP A 60 0.09 1.80 -12.92
C ASP A 60 -0.28 1.46 -14.37
N GLY A 61 -1.19 0.50 -14.55
CA GLY A 61 -1.69 0.10 -15.88
C GLY A 61 -2.30 1.27 -16.66
N GLU A 62 -3.13 2.09 -16.02
CA GLU A 62 -3.70 3.30 -16.64
C GLU A 62 -2.60 4.32 -17.03
N ARG A 63 -1.55 4.44 -16.22
CA ARG A 63 -0.40 5.32 -16.50
C ARG A 63 0.41 4.86 -17.69
N ARG A 64 0.54 3.54 -17.90
CA ARG A 64 1.25 2.98 -19.06
C ARG A 64 0.41 2.98 -20.34
N ALA A 65 -0.92 2.93 -20.23
CA ALA A 65 -1.80 3.01 -21.40
C ALA A 65 -1.91 4.43 -21.97
N GLY A 66 -1.61 5.45 -21.16
CA GLY A 66 -1.60 6.87 -21.56
C GLY A 66 -0.27 7.43 -22.04
N ASP A 67 0.82 6.65 -22.03
CA ASP A 67 2.15 6.97 -22.60
C ASP A 67 2.30 6.36 -24.00
#